data_AF-A0A1S3IYH3-F1
#
_entry.id   AF-A0A1S3IYH3-F1
#
_cell.length_a   1.000
_cell.length_b   1.000
_cell.length_c   1.000
_cell.angle_alpha   90.00
_cell.angle_beta   90.00
_cell.angle_gamma   90.00
#
_symmetry.space_group_name_H-M   'P 1'
#
loop_
_entity.id
_entity.type
_entity.pdbx_description
1 polymer ?
#
loop_
_entity_poly.entity_id
_entity_poly.type
_entity_poly.pdbx_seq_one_letter_code
_entity_poly.pdbx_strand_id
1 'polypeptide(L)'
;MATGGGTLRMEIRWTIQHGGSLSRMAEMEKTVWSSLQTGNGTTGLATASDSSSVKAPSVYTYVPIDLSYSAATVYCRERGAHLATAETREELSVLYAIWQQAPGGACAGCRLWLGADDIAQNGDWRWNAANGDPVEYSAWKLTEPNGGDSENCMEFFPDETWNDRTCSTLRHFICEGDFEHLEPKLSGTAAADILEMSEQQVTCSQSPPAVYTYVHIALTYSEATEYCRANGTHLATAETMKGLSILYAFWKQIPGAGTRLWMGADDIAQNGDWRWTAADGDPVDYYNWRLDEPNGGDRENCMELYTDGGWNDLLCSRLKHFICEG
;
A
#
# COMPACT_ATOMS: atom_id res chain seq x y z
N MET A 1 -15.60 10.72 33.01
CA MET A 1 -15.77 9.30 32.62
C MET A 1 -16.61 9.31 31.36
N ALA A 2 -16.24 8.82 30.19
CA ALA A 2 -15.16 7.93 29.78
C ALA A 2 -14.55 8.42 28.44
N THR A 3 -13.32 7.97 28.20
CA THR A 3 -12.39 8.31 27.12
C THR A 3 -12.73 7.57 25.82
N GLY A 4 -12.98 8.31 24.72
CA GLY A 4 -13.10 7.77 23.38
C GLY A 4 -11.73 7.73 22.69
N GLY A 5 -11.13 6.53 22.59
CA GLY A 5 -9.89 6.31 21.86
C GLY A 5 -10.18 5.97 20.40
N GLY A 6 -10.14 6.96 19.52
CA GLY A 6 -10.05 6.73 18.08
C GLY A 6 -8.61 6.36 17.72
N THR A 7 -8.41 5.17 17.14
CA THR A 7 -7.08 4.76 16.65
C THR A 7 -6.84 5.44 15.31
N LEU A 8 -6.19 6.61 15.33
CA LEU A 8 -5.59 7.23 14.16
C LEU A 8 -4.52 6.27 13.60
N ARG A 9 -4.69 5.74 12.38
CA ARG A 9 -3.61 5.08 11.66
C ARG A 9 -2.67 6.17 11.12
N MET A 10 -1.52 6.31 11.76
CA MET A 10 -0.47 7.23 11.33
C MET A 10 0.34 6.59 10.20
N GLU A 11 0.29 7.17 9.00
CA GLU A 11 1.39 7.04 8.04
C GLU A 11 2.57 7.85 8.59
N ILE A 12 3.71 7.19 8.80
CA ILE A 12 4.93 7.85 9.29
C ILE A 12 5.87 8.01 8.11
N ARG A 13 6.10 9.26 7.70
CA ARG A 13 7.01 9.64 6.62
C ARG A 13 8.35 10.12 7.17
N TRP A 14 9.42 9.71 6.51
CA TRP A 14 10.81 10.03 6.86
C TRP A 14 11.53 10.67 5.67
N THR A 15 12.37 11.67 5.93
CA THR A 15 13.25 12.30 4.93
C THR A 15 14.70 12.25 5.40
N ILE A 16 15.64 12.18 4.46
CA ILE A 16 17.08 12.25 4.73
C ILE A 16 17.61 13.61 4.28
N GLN A 17 18.41 14.27 5.13
CA GLN A 17 19.32 15.34 4.72
C GLN A 17 20.77 14.87 4.90
N HIS A 18 21.68 15.36 4.04
CA HIS A 18 23.10 14.98 4.09
C HIS A 18 23.67 15.08 5.52
N GLY A 19 24.12 13.94 6.07
CA GLY A 19 24.66 13.84 7.43
C GLY A 19 24.07 12.71 8.29
N GLY A 20 23.14 11.90 7.77
CA GLY A 20 22.68 10.68 8.45
C GLY A 20 21.71 10.88 9.63
N SER A 21 21.12 12.07 9.77
CA SER A 21 20.14 12.35 10.82
C SER A 21 18.71 12.19 10.29
N LEU A 22 17.92 11.30 10.91
CA LEU A 22 16.49 11.14 10.65
C LEU A 22 15.69 12.28 11.29
N SER A 23 14.65 12.77 10.61
CA SER A 23 13.69 13.72 11.18
C SER A 23 12.25 13.32 10.85
N ARG A 24 11.33 13.48 11.81
CA ARG A 24 9.91 13.13 11.70
C ARG A 24 9.15 14.35 11.16
N MET A 25 8.33 14.18 10.12
CA MET A 25 7.66 15.33 9.46
C MET A 25 6.73 16.17 10.36
N ALA A 26 6.27 15.65 11.51
CA ALA A 26 5.42 16.40 12.44
C ALA A 26 6.10 17.65 13.06
N GLU A 27 7.42 17.80 12.94
CA GLU A 27 8.20 18.85 13.61
C GLU A 27 8.79 19.91 12.65
N MET A 28 8.79 19.67 11.33
CA MET A 28 9.33 20.62 10.35
C MET A 28 8.41 21.79 10.02
N GLU A 29 7.08 21.65 10.14
CA GLU A 29 6.16 22.78 9.84
C GLU A 29 6.32 23.96 10.81
N LYS A 30 6.82 23.74 12.03
CA LYS A 30 6.97 24.82 13.04
C LYS A 30 8.32 25.53 13.00
N THR A 31 9.36 24.90 12.44
CA THR A 31 10.74 25.42 12.58
C THR A 31 11.18 26.26 11.38
N VAL A 32 10.62 26.00 10.19
CA VAL A 32 11.00 26.72 8.95
C VAL A 32 10.41 28.14 8.90
N TRP A 33 9.24 28.38 9.50
CA TRP A 33 8.60 29.71 9.47
C TRP A 33 9.15 30.70 10.53
N SER A 34 9.85 30.25 11.57
CA SER A 34 10.33 31.15 12.62
C SER A 34 11.77 31.67 12.41
N SER A 35 12.50 31.20 11.38
CA SER A 35 13.95 31.44 11.26
C SER A 35 14.41 32.19 10.01
N LEU A 36 13.52 32.62 9.10
CA LEU A 36 13.87 33.39 7.89
C LEU A 36 13.50 34.87 7.93
N GLN A 37 13.62 35.51 9.11
CA GLN A 37 13.72 36.97 9.20
C GLN A 37 14.94 37.35 10.03
N THR A 38 16.05 37.63 9.35
CA THR A 38 17.01 38.72 9.66
C THR A 38 18.25 38.54 8.79
N GLY A 39 18.74 39.63 8.19
CA GLY A 39 20.12 39.67 7.70
C GLY A 39 20.32 40.22 6.29
N ASN A 40 20.18 41.53 6.17
CA ASN A 40 20.68 42.35 5.06
C ASN A 40 22.23 42.23 5.00
N GLY A 41 22.84 42.04 3.82
CA GLY A 41 24.31 42.09 3.70
C GLY A 41 24.89 41.56 2.38
N THR A 42 25.47 42.48 1.60
CA THR A 42 26.05 42.31 0.26
C THR A 42 27.45 41.67 0.21
N THR A 43 27.79 41.15 -0.98
CA THR A 43 29.10 41.02 -1.68
C THR A 43 29.76 39.64 -1.78
N GLY A 44 30.12 39.28 -3.03
CA GLY A 44 31.25 38.39 -3.36
C GLY A 44 30.94 37.18 -4.25
N LEU A 45 31.11 37.33 -5.58
CA LEU A 45 31.17 36.19 -6.51
C LEU A 45 32.34 35.25 -6.18
N ALA A 46 32.07 33.95 -6.14
CA ALA A 46 33.02 32.92 -6.53
C ALA A 46 32.29 31.87 -7.37
N THR A 47 32.59 31.86 -8.67
CA THR A 47 32.17 30.83 -9.60
C THR A 47 33.02 29.58 -9.38
N ALA A 48 32.39 28.47 -8.99
CA ALA A 48 32.94 27.14 -9.21
C ALA A 48 31.77 26.23 -9.63
N SER A 49 31.77 25.92 -10.92
CA SER A 49 30.96 24.87 -11.53
C SER A 49 31.42 23.52 -10.96
N ASP A 50 30.57 22.88 -10.17
CA ASP A 50 30.61 21.44 -10.02
C ASP A 50 29.19 20.92 -10.15
N SER A 51 28.84 20.47 -11.35
CA SER A 51 27.58 19.81 -11.63
C SER A 51 27.72 18.33 -11.26
N SER A 52 27.95 18.03 -9.99
CA SER A 52 27.54 16.74 -9.44
C SER A 52 26.04 16.84 -9.20
N SER A 53 25.24 16.21 -10.05
CA SER A 53 23.80 16.07 -9.86
C SER A 53 23.55 15.43 -8.49
N VAL A 54 23.21 16.24 -7.49
CA VAL A 54 22.81 15.77 -6.17
C VAL A 54 21.54 14.92 -6.37
N LYS A 55 21.63 13.60 -6.15
CA LYS A 55 20.47 12.70 -6.15
C LYS A 55 19.50 13.24 -5.09
N ALA A 56 18.26 13.48 -5.49
CA ALA A 56 17.23 13.95 -4.55
C ALA A 56 17.11 12.93 -3.40
N PRO A 57 16.78 13.38 -2.17
CA PRO A 57 16.64 12.45 -1.06
C PRO A 57 15.47 11.49 -1.29
N SER A 58 15.72 10.19 -1.13
CA SER A 58 14.67 9.16 -1.12
C SER A 58 13.72 9.37 0.06
N VAL A 59 12.43 9.18 -0.18
CA VAL A 59 11.37 9.17 0.83
C VAL A 59 10.90 7.74 1.03
N TYR A 60 10.82 7.32 2.29
CA TYR A 60 10.43 5.96 2.65
C TYR A 60 9.08 5.95 3.37
N THR A 61 8.21 5.02 2.97
CA THR A 61 6.90 4.81 3.58
C THR A 61 6.74 3.37 4.04
N TYR A 62 6.62 3.16 5.34
CA TYR A 62 6.30 1.84 5.91
C TYR A 62 4.82 1.51 5.73
N VAL A 63 4.52 0.31 5.25
CA VAL A 63 3.16 -0.15 4.99
C VAL A 63 2.83 -1.36 5.89
N PRO A 64 1.98 -1.17 6.93
CA PRO A 64 1.64 -2.21 7.90
C PRO A 64 0.50 -3.12 7.42
N ILE A 65 0.60 -3.65 6.20
CA ILE A 65 -0.37 -4.62 5.65
C ILE A 65 0.40 -5.80 5.06
N ASP A 66 -0.14 -7.00 5.27
CA ASP A 66 0.42 -8.25 4.77
C ASP A 66 0.05 -8.46 3.29
N LEU A 67 1.00 -8.31 2.38
CA LEU A 67 0.84 -8.54 0.94
C LEU A 67 1.89 -9.52 0.40
N SER A 68 1.55 -10.19 -0.71
CA SER A 68 2.54 -10.92 -1.50
C SER A 68 3.54 -9.94 -2.11
N TYR A 69 4.69 -10.45 -2.58
CA TYR A 69 5.72 -9.62 -3.19
C TYR A 69 5.20 -8.84 -4.41
N SER A 70 4.44 -9.51 -5.28
CA SER A 70 3.85 -8.88 -6.47
C SER A 70 2.85 -7.79 -6.09
N ALA A 71 1.97 -8.04 -5.12
CA ALA A 71 1.01 -7.05 -4.65
C ALA A 71 1.68 -5.85 -3.97
N ALA A 72 2.74 -6.08 -3.17
CA ALA A 72 3.53 -5.02 -2.55
C ALA A 72 4.29 -4.16 -3.58
N THR A 73 4.83 -4.79 -4.63
CA THR A 73 5.49 -4.09 -5.75
C THR A 73 4.50 -3.16 -6.47
N VAL A 74 3.30 -3.67 -6.79
CA VAL A 74 2.24 -2.87 -7.40
C VAL A 74 1.82 -1.72 -6.47
N TYR A 75 1.70 -1.98 -5.16
CA TYR A 75 1.32 -0.96 -4.18
C TYR A 75 2.24 0.26 -4.19
N CYS A 76 3.55 0.04 -4.24
CA CYS A 76 4.51 1.14 -4.31
C CYS A 76 4.46 1.82 -5.69
N ARG A 77 4.39 1.06 -6.78
CA ARG A 77 4.35 1.59 -8.16
C ARG A 77 3.18 2.53 -8.43
N GLU A 78 1.98 2.18 -7.94
CA GLU A 78 0.79 3.04 -8.06
C GLU A 78 0.92 4.39 -7.36
N ARG A 79 1.88 4.52 -6.44
CA ARG A 79 2.17 5.76 -5.69
C ARG A 79 3.42 6.48 -6.21
N GLY A 80 3.90 6.13 -7.40
CA GLY A 80 5.12 6.70 -7.96
C GLY A 80 6.38 6.30 -7.18
N ALA A 81 6.34 5.15 -6.50
CA ALA A 81 7.43 4.59 -5.71
C ALA A 81 7.77 3.16 -6.20
N HIS A 82 8.78 2.54 -5.63
CA HIS A 82 9.07 1.11 -5.76
C HIS A 82 9.25 0.49 -4.37
N LEU A 83 9.40 -0.83 -4.28
CA LEU A 83 9.80 -1.43 -3.01
C LEU A 83 11.21 -0.94 -2.65
N ALA A 84 11.44 -0.69 -1.37
CA ALA A 84 12.68 -0.09 -0.91
C ALA A 84 13.91 -0.91 -1.30
N THR A 85 14.91 -0.20 -1.81
CA THR A 85 16.22 -0.76 -2.11
C THR A 85 17.15 -0.61 -0.91
N ALA A 86 18.17 -1.44 -0.85
CA ALA A 86 19.25 -1.34 0.12
C ALA A 86 20.57 -1.52 -0.63
N GLU A 87 20.97 -0.50 -1.39
CA GLU A 87 22.17 -0.52 -2.22
C GLU A 87 23.44 -0.23 -1.41
N THR A 88 23.27 0.27 -0.18
CA THR A 88 24.37 0.59 0.75
C THR A 88 24.04 0.18 2.18
N ARG A 89 25.08 0.11 3.03
CA ARG A 89 24.91 -0.13 4.47
C ARG A 89 24.13 1.00 5.14
N GLU A 90 24.31 2.22 4.67
CA GLU A 90 23.64 3.42 5.16
C GLU A 90 22.13 3.35 4.88
N GLU A 91 21.73 2.96 3.66
CA GLU A 91 20.32 2.74 3.31
C GLU A 91 19.71 1.58 4.11
N LEU A 92 20.42 0.46 4.24
CA LEU A 92 19.97 -0.67 5.06
C LEU A 92 19.70 -0.26 6.52
N SER A 93 20.57 0.59 7.09
CA SER A 93 20.42 1.12 8.45
C SER A 93 19.17 2.00 8.59
N VAL A 94 18.77 2.72 7.52
CA VAL A 94 17.53 3.51 7.48
C VAL A 94 16.32 2.58 7.49
N LEU A 95 16.32 1.52 6.69
CA LEU A 95 15.21 0.55 6.66
C LEU A 95 15.02 -0.12 8.02
N TYR A 96 16.12 -0.46 8.70
CA TYR A 96 16.09 -0.94 10.07
C TYR A 96 15.47 0.07 11.05
N ALA A 97 15.87 1.33 10.97
CA ALA A 97 15.33 2.39 11.82
C ALA A 97 13.84 2.66 11.58
N ILE A 98 13.36 2.51 10.33
CA ILE A 98 11.94 2.58 9.98
C ILE A 98 11.18 1.40 10.58
N TRP A 99 11.72 0.18 10.45
CA TRP A 99 11.13 -1.03 11.03
C TRP A 99 10.98 -0.92 12.56
N GLN A 100 12.02 -0.44 13.26
CA GLN A 100 11.98 -0.23 14.72
C GLN A 100 10.89 0.76 15.18
N GLN A 101 10.58 1.75 14.35
CA GLN A 101 9.66 2.84 14.68
C GLN A 101 8.23 2.63 14.15
N ALA A 102 8.01 1.55 13.40
CA ALA A 102 6.71 1.16 12.91
C ALA A 102 5.70 0.92 14.07
N PRO A 103 4.40 1.23 13.90
CA PRO A 103 3.37 0.84 14.86
C PRO A 103 3.34 -0.69 15.01
N GLY A 104 3.65 -1.20 16.20
CA GLY A 104 3.88 -2.64 16.43
C GLY A 104 5.32 -3.11 16.19
N GLY A 105 6.27 -2.16 16.06
CA GLY A 105 7.68 -2.26 15.68
C GLY A 105 8.61 -3.10 16.55
N ALA A 106 8.07 -4.12 17.19
CA ALA A 106 8.81 -5.19 17.84
C ALA A 106 8.02 -6.51 17.77
N CYS A 107 7.26 -6.78 16.70
CA CYS A 107 6.96 -8.18 16.40
C CYS A 107 8.29 -8.83 16.03
N ALA A 108 8.90 -9.52 17.01
CA ALA A 108 10.25 -10.11 16.97
C ALA A 108 10.46 -11.19 15.87
N GLY A 109 9.56 -11.27 14.88
CA GLY A 109 9.66 -12.09 13.68
C GLY A 109 9.00 -11.47 12.44
N CYS A 110 8.59 -10.20 12.46
CA CYS A 110 8.08 -9.53 11.27
C CYS A 110 9.23 -9.27 10.30
N ARG A 111 9.16 -9.93 9.15
CA ARG A 111 10.00 -9.64 7.99
C ARG A 111 9.30 -8.65 7.08
N LEU A 112 10.09 -7.88 6.33
CA LEU A 112 9.57 -6.93 5.36
C LEU A 112 9.96 -7.32 3.94
N TRP A 113 9.13 -7.04 2.94
CA TRP A 113 9.62 -7.08 1.57
C TRP A 113 10.60 -5.94 1.29
N LEU A 114 11.70 -6.27 0.60
CA LEU A 114 12.59 -5.33 -0.09
C LEU A 114 12.41 -5.44 -1.59
N GLY A 115 12.95 -4.49 -2.31
CA GLY A 115 12.76 -4.38 -3.75
C GLY A 115 13.57 -5.31 -4.61
N ALA A 116 14.23 -6.36 -4.12
CA ALA A 116 14.99 -7.27 -4.98
C ALA A 116 14.30 -8.61 -5.22
N ASP A 117 14.47 -9.14 -6.42
CA ASP A 117 14.03 -10.47 -6.83
C ASP A 117 15.00 -11.06 -7.87
N ASP A 118 15.00 -12.38 -8.03
CA ASP A 118 15.70 -13.12 -9.09
C ASP A 118 14.71 -13.99 -9.90
N ILE A 119 13.44 -13.58 -9.93
CA ILE A 119 12.34 -14.29 -10.62
C ILE A 119 12.65 -14.53 -12.10
N ALA A 120 13.29 -13.56 -12.75
CA ALA A 120 13.61 -13.64 -14.18
C ALA A 120 14.71 -14.68 -14.47
N GLN A 121 15.66 -14.85 -13.55
CA GLN A 121 16.78 -15.77 -13.68
C GLN A 121 17.35 -16.07 -12.29
N ASN A 122 17.18 -17.30 -11.80
CA ASN A 122 17.70 -17.75 -10.51
C ASN A 122 19.19 -17.41 -10.35
N GLY A 123 19.51 -16.74 -9.25
CA GLY A 123 20.84 -16.24 -8.92
C GLY A 123 21.20 -14.87 -9.51
N ASP A 124 20.40 -14.30 -10.40
CA ASP A 124 20.56 -12.93 -10.92
C ASP A 124 19.62 -11.96 -10.18
N TRP A 125 20.00 -11.62 -8.95
CA TRP A 125 19.24 -10.70 -8.10
C TRP A 125 19.29 -9.27 -8.62
N ARG A 126 18.13 -8.67 -8.84
CA ARG A 126 17.97 -7.31 -9.35
C ARG A 126 16.98 -6.51 -8.53
N TRP A 127 17.24 -5.22 -8.40
CA TRP A 127 16.29 -4.28 -7.81
C TRP A 127 15.11 -4.06 -8.78
N ASN A 128 13.90 -4.02 -8.24
CA ASN A 128 12.65 -3.75 -8.93
C ASN A 128 12.34 -2.24 -9.06
N ALA A 129 13.33 -1.42 -8.68
CA ALA A 129 13.44 0.00 -8.97
C ALA A 129 13.53 0.25 -10.48
N ALA A 130 13.33 1.50 -10.90
CA ALA A 130 13.15 1.86 -12.32
C ALA A 130 14.33 1.49 -13.23
N ASN A 131 15.54 1.37 -12.68
CA ASN A 131 16.77 1.03 -13.38
C ASN A 131 17.02 -0.48 -13.52
N GLY A 132 16.43 -1.34 -12.67
CA GLY A 132 16.64 -2.80 -12.76
C GLY A 132 18.07 -3.23 -12.43
N ASP A 133 18.80 -2.41 -11.66
CA ASP A 133 20.23 -2.60 -11.41
C ASP A 133 20.49 -3.90 -10.64
N PRO A 134 21.62 -4.58 -10.91
CA PRO A 134 21.98 -5.79 -10.19
C PRO A 134 22.28 -5.48 -8.72
N VAL A 135 22.00 -6.44 -7.84
CA VAL A 135 22.32 -6.34 -6.41
C VAL A 135 23.82 -6.52 -6.21
N GLU A 136 24.56 -5.42 -6.07
CA GLU A 136 26.02 -5.42 -5.86
C GLU A 136 26.42 -5.43 -4.37
N TYR A 137 25.72 -4.64 -3.55
CA TYR A 137 25.85 -4.69 -2.10
C TYR A 137 25.12 -5.91 -1.54
N SER A 138 25.72 -6.57 -0.56
CA SER A 138 25.19 -7.81 0.01
C SER A 138 25.10 -7.72 1.52
N ALA A 139 23.89 -7.92 2.03
CA ALA A 139 23.62 -8.20 3.44
C ALA A 139 22.84 -9.51 3.61
N TRP A 140 23.01 -10.47 2.69
CA TRP A 140 22.45 -11.81 2.85
C TRP A 140 22.84 -12.42 4.19
N LYS A 141 21.87 -13.03 4.87
CA LYS A 141 22.14 -13.81 6.07
C LYS A 141 23.10 -14.95 5.72
N LEU A 142 23.87 -15.41 6.70
CA LEU A 142 24.75 -16.56 6.50
C LEU A 142 23.92 -17.73 5.92
N THR A 143 24.42 -18.30 4.83
CA THR A 143 23.79 -19.36 3.99
C THR A 143 22.71 -18.92 3.01
N GLU A 144 22.30 -17.64 2.98
CA GLU A 144 21.38 -17.09 1.98
C GLU A 144 22.12 -16.47 0.77
N PRO A 145 21.48 -16.36 -0.40
CA PRO A 145 20.18 -16.95 -0.74
C PRO A 145 20.26 -18.47 -0.94
N ASN A 146 19.29 -19.23 -0.41
CA ASN A 146 19.35 -20.71 -0.35
C ASN A 146 18.22 -21.45 -1.08
N GLY A 147 17.17 -20.75 -1.50
CA GLY A 147 15.94 -21.35 -2.00
C GLY A 147 15.96 -21.73 -3.48
N GLY A 148 17.01 -21.34 -4.23
CA GLY A 148 17.15 -21.62 -5.66
C GLY A 148 15.89 -21.17 -6.42
N ASP A 149 15.34 -22.04 -7.28
CA ASP A 149 14.16 -21.66 -8.08
C ASP A 149 12.85 -21.48 -7.27
N SER A 150 12.86 -21.78 -5.96
CA SER A 150 11.65 -21.81 -5.12
C SER A 150 11.43 -20.57 -4.24
N GLU A 151 12.47 -19.80 -3.96
CA GLU A 151 12.40 -18.59 -3.15
C GLU A 151 13.11 -17.46 -3.89
N ASN A 152 12.33 -16.62 -4.59
CA ASN A 152 12.89 -15.66 -5.54
C ASN A 152 12.67 -14.19 -5.14
N CYS A 153 12.23 -13.93 -3.91
CA CYS A 153 11.84 -12.59 -3.46
C CYS A 153 12.53 -12.21 -2.15
N MET A 154 13.17 -11.04 -2.11
CA MET A 154 14.00 -10.63 -0.98
C MET A 154 13.15 -10.11 0.19
N GLU A 155 13.27 -10.76 1.36
CA GLU A 155 12.77 -10.25 2.63
C GLU A 155 13.90 -9.76 3.55
N PHE A 156 13.61 -8.71 4.32
CA PHE A 156 14.48 -8.10 5.31
C PHE A 156 14.16 -8.61 6.72
N PHE A 157 15.20 -9.02 7.45
CA PHE A 157 15.12 -9.44 8.84
C PHE A 157 15.47 -8.31 9.82
N PRO A 158 14.95 -8.39 11.06
CA PRO A 158 15.31 -7.47 12.15
C PRO A 158 16.79 -7.44 12.55
N ASP A 159 17.61 -8.40 12.13
CA ASP A 159 19.06 -8.42 12.39
C ASP A 159 19.86 -7.74 11.27
N GLU A 160 19.20 -6.92 10.46
CA GLU A 160 19.76 -6.21 9.30
C GLU A 160 20.30 -7.16 8.21
N THR A 161 19.77 -8.38 8.13
CA THR A 161 20.14 -9.34 7.08
C THR A 161 18.98 -9.64 6.13
N TRP A 162 19.31 -10.15 4.95
CA TRP A 162 18.34 -10.54 3.93
C TRP A 162 18.15 -12.04 3.87
N ASN A 163 16.98 -12.44 3.39
CA ASN A 163 16.61 -13.81 3.10
C ASN A 163 15.81 -13.86 1.80
N ASP A 164 16.03 -14.87 0.99
CA ASP A 164 15.17 -15.14 -0.14
C ASP A 164 13.95 -15.92 0.35
N ARG A 165 12.78 -15.54 -0.14
CA ARG A 165 11.52 -16.09 0.34
C ARG A 165 10.59 -16.38 -0.82
N THR A 166 9.77 -17.42 -0.66
CA THR A 166 8.65 -17.66 -1.58
C THR A 166 7.80 -16.40 -1.72
N CYS A 167 7.69 -15.88 -2.95
CA CYS A 167 7.05 -14.59 -3.28
C CYS A 167 5.56 -14.48 -2.89
N SER A 168 4.87 -15.62 -2.75
CA SER A 168 3.47 -15.68 -2.31
C SER A 168 3.30 -15.49 -0.79
N THR A 169 4.39 -15.48 -0.04
CA THR A 169 4.36 -15.20 1.40
C THR A 169 3.80 -13.79 1.64
N LEU A 170 3.00 -13.60 2.68
CA LEU A 170 2.51 -12.28 3.02
C LEU A 170 3.46 -11.59 4.00
N ARG A 171 3.81 -10.33 3.70
CA ARG A 171 4.67 -9.47 4.53
C ARG A 171 4.20 -8.03 4.50
N HIS A 172 4.53 -7.31 5.57
CA HIS A 172 4.63 -5.86 5.54
C HIS A 172 5.78 -5.44 4.61
N PHE A 173 5.86 -4.16 4.24
CA PHE A 173 6.87 -3.70 3.28
C PHE A 173 7.14 -2.21 3.42
N ILE A 174 8.22 -1.75 2.79
CA ILE A 174 8.59 -0.34 2.71
C ILE A 174 8.61 0.07 1.25
N CYS A 175 7.92 1.17 0.93
CA CYS A 175 8.04 1.82 -0.36
C CYS A 175 9.13 2.90 -0.31
N GLU A 176 9.88 3.05 -1.39
CA GLU A 176 10.87 4.09 -1.64
C GLU A 176 10.50 4.87 -2.90
N GLY A 177 10.57 6.20 -2.85
CA GLY A 177 10.40 7.04 -4.03
C GLY A 177 11.03 8.42 -3.87
N ASP A 178 11.05 9.20 -4.93
CA ASP A 178 11.65 10.54 -4.94
C ASP A 178 10.73 11.59 -4.28
N PHE A 179 11.35 12.59 -3.65
CA PHE A 179 10.65 13.70 -2.99
C PHE A 179 9.67 14.47 -3.92
N GLU A 180 9.93 14.53 -5.23
CA GLU A 180 9.03 15.18 -6.22
C GLU A 180 7.77 14.37 -6.58
N HIS A 181 7.79 13.04 -6.41
CA HIS A 181 6.69 12.16 -6.82
C HIS A 181 5.70 11.82 -5.70
N LEU A 182 6.05 12.12 -4.44
CA LEU A 182 5.25 11.79 -3.25
C LEU A 182 4.57 13.02 -2.58
N GLU A 183 4.73 14.21 -3.18
CA GLU A 183 3.96 15.42 -2.90
C GLU A 183 2.92 15.64 -4.02
N PRO A 184 1.70 16.17 -3.72
CA PRO A 184 0.81 16.62 -4.77
C PRO A 184 1.46 17.78 -5.52
N LYS A 185 1.57 17.67 -6.85
CA LYS A 185 2.14 18.71 -7.73
C LYS A 185 1.46 20.07 -7.50
N LEU A 186 2.07 20.93 -6.68
CA LEU A 186 1.87 22.37 -6.68
C LEU A 186 3.01 22.98 -7.51
N SER A 187 2.95 22.79 -8.82
CA SER A 187 3.85 23.49 -9.73
C SER A 187 3.12 23.77 -11.04
N GLY A 188 2.76 25.05 -11.25
CA GLY A 188 2.30 25.51 -12.55
C GLY A 188 1.14 26.50 -12.60
N THR A 189 1.02 27.49 -11.71
CA THR A 189 0.23 28.70 -12.00
C THR A 189 0.93 29.94 -11.46
N ALA A 190 1.11 30.94 -12.32
CA ALA A 190 1.78 32.19 -12.00
C ALA A 190 1.06 32.91 -10.84
N ALA A 191 1.85 33.43 -9.90
CA ALA A 191 1.42 34.09 -8.66
C ALA A 191 0.63 35.41 -8.83
N ALA A 192 0.09 35.68 -10.02
CA ALA A 192 -0.65 36.91 -10.32
C ALA A 192 -2.18 36.73 -10.35
N ASP A 193 -2.70 35.52 -10.52
CA ASP A 193 -4.15 35.27 -10.63
C ASP A 193 -4.84 34.99 -9.28
N ILE A 194 -4.11 35.05 -8.16
CA ILE A 194 -4.64 34.66 -6.82
C ILE A 194 -5.35 35.82 -6.09
N LEU A 195 -5.41 37.03 -6.66
CA LEU A 195 -5.94 38.20 -5.93
C LEU A 195 -7.44 38.51 -6.12
N GLU A 196 -8.23 37.70 -6.84
CA GLU A 196 -9.63 38.09 -7.13
C GLU A 196 -10.74 37.09 -6.82
N MET A 197 -10.47 35.97 -6.12
CA MET A 197 -11.56 35.07 -5.70
C MET A 197 -11.41 34.66 -4.23
N SER A 198 -11.64 35.64 -3.36
CA SER A 198 -12.11 35.41 -1.99
C SER A 198 -13.56 34.93 -2.00
N GLU A 199 -13.87 33.99 -1.11
CA GLU A 199 -15.22 33.48 -0.78
C GLU A 199 -15.93 32.64 -1.86
N GLN A 200 -15.36 31.48 -2.18
CA GLN A 200 -16.15 30.26 -2.32
C GLN A 200 -15.27 29.05 -2.02
N GLN A 201 -15.72 28.25 -1.05
CA GLN A 201 -15.04 27.06 -0.57
C GLN A 201 -14.66 26.13 -1.72
N VAL A 202 -13.37 25.88 -1.90
CA VAL A 202 -12.90 24.65 -2.53
C VAL A 202 -13.22 23.53 -1.54
N THR A 203 -14.44 23.00 -1.64
CA THR A 203 -14.73 21.68 -1.08
C THR A 203 -14.03 20.70 -2.00
N CYS A 204 -13.01 20.00 -1.49
CA CYS A 204 -12.67 18.72 -2.08
C CYS A 204 -13.98 17.95 -2.17
N SER A 205 -14.28 17.41 -3.35
CA SER A 205 -15.25 16.33 -3.53
C SER A 205 -14.74 15.10 -2.76
N GLN A 206 -14.74 15.18 -1.44
CA GLN A 206 -14.61 14.06 -0.54
C GLN A 206 -15.97 13.39 -0.61
N SER A 207 -16.12 12.35 -1.43
CA SER A 207 -17.08 11.33 -1.02
C SER A 207 -16.75 10.99 0.43
N PRO A 208 -17.75 10.93 1.33
CA PRO A 208 -17.49 10.46 2.68
C PRO A 208 -16.74 9.12 2.60
N PRO A 209 -15.79 8.87 3.51
CA PRO A 209 -15.07 7.60 3.51
C PRO A 209 -16.08 6.45 3.61
N ALA A 210 -15.90 5.44 2.76
CA ALA A 210 -16.74 4.25 2.71
C ALA A 210 -16.95 3.66 4.11
N VAL A 211 -18.21 3.40 4.47
CA VAL A 211 -18.61 2.85 5.76
C VAL A 211 -18.90 1.36 5.61
N TYR A 212 -18.07 0.53 6.24
CA TYR A 212 -18.23 -0.92 6.22
C TYR A 212 -19.06 -1.44 7.40
N THR A 213 -20.02 -2.31 7.13
CA THR A 213 -20.84 -2.99 8.15
C THR A 213 -20.79 -4.50 7.95
N TYR A 214 -20.25 -5.23 8.91
CA TYR A 214 -20.25 -6.70 8.89
C TYR A 214 -21.60 -7.25 9.35
N VAL A 215 -22.14 -8.18 8.57
CA VAL A 215 -23.41 -8.85 8.85
C VAL A 215 -23.14 -10.30 9.22
N HIS A 216 -23.36 -10.62 10.50
CA HIS A 216 -23.13 -11.95 11.07
C HIS A 216 -24.19 -12.99 10.65
N ILE A 217 -25.27 -12.60 9.96
CA ILE A 217 -26.25 -13.57 9.46
C ILE A 217 -25.72 -14.15 8.15
N ALA A 218 -25.75 -15.47 8.00
CA ALA A 218 -25.35 -16.13 6.76
C ALA A 218 -26.53 -16.19 5.79
N LEU A 219 -26.40 -15.57 4.63
CA LEU A 219 -27.43 -15.47 3.59
C LEU A 219 -26.90 -15.94 2.24
N THR A 220 -27.81 -16.28 1.32
CA THR A 220 -27.45 -16.47 -0.09
C THR A 220 -26.99 -15.15 -0.70
N TYR A 221 -26.30 -15.21 -1.85
CA TYR A 221 -25.78 -14.00 -2.48
C TYR A 221 -26.87 -12.97 -2.76
N SER A 222 -27.99 -13.40 -3.35
CA SER A 222 -29.12 -12.52 -3.66
C SER A 222 -29.74 -11.90 -2.41
N GLU A 223 -29.92 -12.69 -1.34
CA GLU A 223 -30.45 -12.20 -0.06
C GLU A 223 -29.49 -11.21 0.63
N ALA A 224 -28.17 -11.43 0.52
CA ALA A 224 -27.16 -10.51 1.05
C ALA A 224 -27.13 -9.17 0.28
N THR A 225 -27.19 -9.23 -1.05
CA THR A 225 -27.32 -8.04 -1.91
C THR A 225 -28.57 -7.24 -1.58
N GLU A 226 -29.72 -7.90 -1.43
CA GLU A 226 -30.97 -7.26 -1.03
C GLU A 226 -30.88 -6.68 0.39
N TYR A 227 -30.24 -7.37 1.32
CA TYR A 227 -30.05 -6.87 2.69
C TYR A 227 -29.28 -5.55 2.70
N CYS A 228 -28.15 -5.46 2.00
CA CYS A 228 -27.38 -4.22 1.95
C CYS A 228 -28.19 -3.10 1.27
N ARG A 229 -28.84 -3.41 0.13
CA ARG A 229 -29.67 -2.44 -0.61
C ARG A 229 -30.83 -1.90 0.22
N ALA A 230 -31.52 -2.76 0.96
CA ALA A 230 -32.62 -2.36 1.85
C ALA A 230 -32.17 -1.42 2.98
N ASN A 231 -30.89 -1.45 3.34
CA ASN A 231 -30.27 -0.55 4.32
C ASN A 231 -29.59 0.68 3.71
N GLY A 232 -29.81 0.96 2.41
CA GLY A 232 -29.21 2.10 1.72
C GLY A 232 -27.71 1.96 1.43
N THR A 233 -27.22 0.72 1.41
CA THR A 233 -25.82 0.33 1.15
C THR A 233 -25.78 -0.69 0.01
N HIS A 234 -24.61 -1.19 -0.35
CA HIS A 234 -24.44 -2.33 -1.27
C HIS A 234 -23.48 -3.36 -0.69
N LEU A 235 -23.36 -4.54 -1.29
CA LEU A 235 -22.29 -5.46 -0.90
C LEU A 235 -20.94 -4.78 -1.12
N ALA A 236 -20.02 -4.95 -0.18
CA ALA A 236 -18.72 -4.30 -0.24
C ALA A 236 -17.97 -4.67 -1.50
N THR A 237 -17.43 -3.66 -2.16
CA THR A 237 -16.65 -3.78 -3.39
C THR A 237 -15.17 -3.59 -3.11
N ALA A 238 -14.37 -3.92 -4.11
CA ALA A 238 -12.93 -3.74 -4.06
C ALA A 238 -12.46 -3.26 -5.43
N GLU A 239 -12.96 -2.11 -5.87
CA GLU A 239 -12.63 -1.49 -7.18
C GLU A 239 -11.15 -1.10 -7.31
N THR A 240 -10.46 -0.99 -6.18
CA THR A 240 -9.02 -0.71 -6.13
C THR A 240 -8.36 -1.55 -5.06
N MET A 241 -7.05 -1.77 -5.17
CA MET A 241 -6.26 -2.38 -4.10
C MET A 241 -6.36 -1.61 -2.78
N LYS A 242 -6.50 -0.27 -2.83
CA LYS A 242 -6.75 0.56 -1.64
C LYS A 242 -8.09 0.16 -0.99
N GLY A 243 -9.16 0.06 -1.77
CA GLY A 243 -10.47 -0.41 -1.30
C GLY A 243 -10.40 -1.81 -0.70
N LEU A 244 -9.76 -2.75 -1.40
CA LEU A 244 -9.54 -4.12 -0.91
C LEU A 244 -8.81 -4.14 0.43
N SER A 245 -7.73 -3.35 0.56
CA SER A 245 -6.93 -3.29 1.79
C SER A 245 -7.72 -2.76 2.99
N ILE A 246 -8.62 -1.80 2.77
CA ILE A 246 -9.47 -1.23 3.81
C ILE A 246 -10.53 -2.25 4.23
N LEU A 247 -11.23 -2.85 3.27
CA LEU A 247 -12.22 -3.89 3.49
C LEU A 247 -11.62 -5.08 4.26
N TYR A 248 -10.46 -5.56 3.82
CA TYR A 248 -9.73 -6.64 4.47
C TYR A 248 -9.33 -6.28 5.90
N ALA A 249 -8.75 -5.09 6.11
CA ALA A 249 -8.34 -4.63 7.43
C ALA A 249 -9.52 -4.45 8.39
N PHE A 250 -10.69 -4.05 7.89
CA PHE A 250 -11.93 -3.98 8.66
C PHE A 250 -12.37 -5.38 9.10
N TRP A 251 -12.48 -6.32 8.16
CA TRP A 251 -12.91 -7.69 8.44
C TRP A 251 -12.02 -8.39 9.48
N LYS A 252 -10.69 -8.27 9.36
CA LYS A 252 -9.74 -8.95 10.27
C LYS A 252 -9.83 -8.48 11.73
N GLN A 253 -10.43 -7.33 11.99
CA GLN A 253 -10.63 -6.82 13.35
C GLN A 253 -11.86 -7.42 14.05
N ILE A 254 -12.69 -8.20 13.34
CA ILE A 254 -13.96 -8.71 13.84
C ILE A 254 -13.76 -10.09 14.48
N PRO A 255 -13.88 -10.22 15.81
CA PRO A 255 -13.70 -11.51 16.48
C PRO A 255 -14.79 -12.48 16.06
N GLY A 256 -14.40 -13.70 15.67
CA GLY A 256 -15.35 -14.74 15.26
C GLY A 256 -15.98 -14.50 13.89
N ALA A 257 -15.48 -13.56 13.10
CA ALA A 257 -15.91 -13.45 11.71
C ALA A 257 -15.60 -14.74 10.93
N GLY A 258 -16.47 -15.08 9.97
CA GLY A 258 -16.28 -16.25 9.12
C GLY A 258 -14.95 -16.19 8.35
N THR A 259 -14.54 -17.31 7.76
CA THR A 259 -13.29 -17.41 6.98
C THR A 259 -13.43 -16.95 5.53
N ARG A 260 -14.66 -16.73 5.06
CA ARG A 260 -14.97 -16.24 3.72
C ARG A 260 -16.27 -15.46 3.73
N LEU A 261 -16.34 -14.39 2.93
CA LEU A 261 -17.47 -13.47 2.90
C LEU A 261 -17.97 -13.26 1.48
N TRP A 262 -19.26 -12.95 1.31
CA TRP A 262 -19.70 -12.40 0.02
C TRP A 262 -19.08 -11.02 -0.23
N MET A 263 -18.72 -10.80 -1.49
CA MET A 263 -18.23 -9.54 -2.04
C MET A 263 -19.16 -9.09 -3.18
N GLY A 264 -19.25 -7.78 -3.39
CA GLY A 264 -20.23 -7.17 -4.27
C GLY A 264 -19.93 -7.28 -5.76
N ALA A 265 -19.49 -8.42 -6.27
CA ALA A 265 -19.40 -8.70 -7.71
C ALA A 265 -19.98 -10.06 -8.10
N ASP A 266 -20.54 -10.12 -9.31
CA ASP A 266 -21.11 -11.31 -9.93
C ASP A 266 -20.98 -11.26 -11.45
N ASP A 267 -21.05 -12.41 -12.12
CA ASP A 267 -21.11 -12.56 -13.57
C ASP A 267 -22.38 -13.32 -14.01
N ILE A 268 -23.44 -13.26 -13.19
CA ILE A 268 -24.72 -13.97 -13.40
C ILE A 268 -25.35 -13.63 -14.75
N ALA A 269 -25.20 -12.38 -15.20
CA ALA A 269 -25.78 -11.90 -16.45
C ALA A 269 -25.08 -12.51 -17.68
N GLN A 270 -23.77 -12.72 -17.60
CA GLN A 270 -22.94 -13.25 -18.67
C GLN A 270 -21.65 -13.84 -18.06
N ASN A 271 -21.50 -15.17 -18.13
CA ASN A 271 -20.32 -15.87 -17.63
C ASN A 271 -19.02 -15.24 -18.16
N GLY A 272 -18.11 -14.89 -17.25
CA GLY A 272 -16.85 -14.21 -17.52
C GLY A 272 -16.92 -12.68 -17.58
N ASP A 273 -18.11 -12.06 -17.57
CA ASP A 273 -18.31 -10.61 -17.48
C ASP A 273 -18.66 -10.19 -16.05
N TRP A 274 -17.64 -10.18 -15.18
CA TRP A 274 -17.77 -9.80 -13.77
C TRP A 274 -18.09 -8.31 -13.62
N ARG A 275 -19.13 -7.99 -12.84
CA ARG A 275 -19.59 -6.62 -12.60
C ARG A 275 -19.83 -6.33 -11.13
N TRP A 276 -19.55 -5.10 -10.71
CA TRP A 276 -19.83 -4.62 -9.36
C TRP A 276 -21.32 -4.39 -9.14
N THR A 277 -21.79 -4.65 -7.92
CA THR A 277 -23.19 -4.49 -7.50
C THR A 277 -23.49 -3.10 -6.93
N ALA A 278 -22.46 -2.28 -6.69
CA ALA A 278 -22.50 -0.98 -6.02
C ALA A 278 -22.94 0.19 -6.90
N ALA A 279 -22.61 0.15 -8.18
CA ALA A 279 -22.80 1.22 -9.14
C ALA A 279 -23.03 0.62 -10.52
N ASP A 280 -24.12 1.01 -11.22
CA ASP A 280 -24.54 0.76 -12.62
C ASP A 280 -24.21 -0.61 -13.30
N GLY A 281 -23.76 -1.61 -12.54
CA GLY A 281 -23.10 -2.80 -13.08
C GLY A 281 -21.73 -2.51 -13.69
N ASP A 282 -20.92 -1.60 -13.13
CA ASP A 282 -19.60 -1.29 -13.70
C ASP A 282 -18.73 -2.57 -13.81
N PRO A 283 -17.97 -2.74 -14.91
CA PRO A 283 -17.10 -3.90 -15.07
C PRO A 283 -16.03 -3.97 -13.97
N VAL A 284 -15.73 -5.18 -13.52
CA VAL A 284 -14.57 -5.43 -12.66
C VAL A 284 -13.30 -5.29 -13.51
N ASP A 285 -12.46 -4.29 -13.19
CA ASP A 285 -11.23 -3.92 -13.93
C ASP A 285 -9.95 -4.10 -13.08
N TYR A 286 -10.07 -4.11 -11.75
CA TYR A 286 -9.06 -4.61 -10.82
C TYR A 286 -9.37 -6.07 -10.45
N TYR A 287 -8.35 -6.93 -10.44
CA TYR A 287 -8.50 -8.35 -10.12
C TYR A 287 -7.57 -8.76 -8.98
N ASN A 288 -8.12 -9.50 -8.00
CA ASN A 288 -7.34 -10.19 -6.98
C ASN A 288 -7.79 -11.65 -6.81
N TRP A 289 -8.08 -12.33 -7.93
CA TRP A 289 -8.39 -13.76 -7.95
C TRP A 289 -7.28 -14.59 -7.31
N ARG A 290 -7.66 -15.66 -6.59
CA ARG A 290 -6.70 -16.65 -6.11
C ARG A 290 -6.15 -17.45 -7.29
N LEU A 291 -5.06 -18.18 -7.04
CA LEU A 291 -4.49 -19.08 -8.05
C LEU A 291 -5.58 -20.05 -8.51
N ASP A 292 -5.71 -20.20 -9.83
CA ASP A 292 -6.72 -21.02 -10.51
C ASP A 292 -8.17 -20.55 -10.33
N GLU A 293 -8.41 -19.26 -10.00
CA GLU A 293 -9.74 -18.64 -9.98
C GLU A 293 -9.88 -17.56 -11.09
N PRO A 294 -11.09 -17.29 -11.59
CA PRO A 294 -12.34 -18.03 -11.34
C PRO A 294 -12.37 -19.37 -12.12
N ASN A 295 -12.88 -20.45 -11.51
CA ASN A 295 -12.89 -21.80 -12.12
C ASN A 295 -14.26 -22.48 -12.25
N GLY A 296 -15.32 -21.86 -11.74
CA GLY A 296 -16.65 -22.46 -11.70
C GLY A 296 -17.44 -22.37 -13.00
N GLY A 297 -17.02 -21.51 -13.94
CA GLY A 297 -17.71 -21.27 -15.21
C GLY A 297 -19.18 -20.90 -14.98
N ASP A 298 -20.11 -21.44 -15.78
CA ASP A 298 -21.54 -21.11 -15.66
C ASP A 298 -22.19 -21.50 -14.30
N ARG A 299 -21.49 -22.22 -13.42
CA ARG A 299 -22.05 -22.72 -12.15
C ARG A 299 -21.78 -21.82 -10.95
N GLU A 300 -20.65 -21.12 -10.93
CA GLU A 300 -20.23 -20.32 -9.79
C GLU A 300 -20.09 -18.88 -10.25
N ASN A 301 -21.12 -18.09 -9.99
CA ASN A 301 -21.23 -16.77 -10.61
C ASN A 301 -21.21 -15.63 -9.58
N CYS A 302 -20.79 -15.91 -8.34
CA CYS A 302 -20.87 -14.98 -7.22
C CYS A 302 -19.53 -14.89 -6.48
N MET A 303 -19.01 -13.69 -6.29
CA MET A 303 -17.67 -13.48 -5.74
C MET A 303 -17.64 -13.64 -4.21
N GLU A 304 -16.72 -14.46 -3.70
CA GLU A 304 -16.36 -14.51 -2.29
C GLU A 304 -14.94 -14.00 -2.03
N LEU A 305 -14.74 -13.40 -0.86
CA LEU A 305 -13.45 -12.89 -0.36
C LEU A 305 -12.86 -13.84 0.68
N TYR A 306 -11.59 -14.20 0.53
CA TYR A 306 -10.81 -15.00 1.48
C TYR A 306 -9.98 -14.15 2.45
N THR A 307 -9.60 -14.74 3.59
CA THR A 307 -8.79 -14.09 4.63
C THR A 307 -7.36 -13.74 4.23
N ASP A 308 -6.95 -14.02 3.01
CA ASP A 308 -5.69 -13.58 2.38
C ASP A 308 -5.91 -12.40 1.41
N GLY A 309 -7.16 -11.89 1.31
CA GLY A 309 -7.57 -10.84 0.37
C GLY A 309 -7.98 -11.38 -1.00
N GLY A 310 -7.71 -12.65 -1.30
CA GLY A 310 -7.97 -13.25 -2.60
C GLY A 310 -9.45 -13.54 -2.86
N TRP A 311 -9.82 -13.55 -4.14
CA TRP A 311 -11.20 -13.76 -4.60
C TRP A 311 -11.40 -15.14 -5.21
N ASN A 312 -12.64 -15.61 -5.19
CA ASN A 312 -13.07 -16.93 -5.68
C ASN A 312 -14.51 -16.81 -6.15
N ASP A 313 -14.86 -17.44 -7.25
CA ASP A 313 -16.24 -17.54 -7.71
C ASP A 313 -16.91 -18.73 -7.02
N LEU A 314 -18.11 -18.54 -6.47
CA LEU A 314 -18.79 -19.58 -5.70
C LEU A 314 -20.25 -19.71 -6.12
N LEU A 315 -20.81 -20.91 -6.00
CA LEU A 315 -22.25 -21.15 -6.08
C LEU A 315 -23.04 -20.13 -5.24
N CYS A 316 -23.81 -19.27 -5.91
CA CYS A 316 -24.59 -18.17 -5.32
C CYS A 316 -25.58 -18.60 -4.22
N SER A 317 -26.01 -19.87 -4.23
CA SER A 317 -26.93 -20.45 -3.25
C SER A 317 -26.26 -20.81 -1.92
N ARG A 318 -24.95 -20.63 -1.77
CA ARG A 318 -24.24 -20.87 -0.51
C ARG A 318 -24.64 -19.80 0.52
N LEU A 319 -24.70 -20.20 1.79
CA LEU A 319 -24.92 -19.27 2.88
C LEU A 319 -23.58 -18.73 3.36
N LYS A 320 -23.38 -17.41 3.32
CA LYS A 320 -22.17 -16.74 3.81
C LYS A 320 -22.51 -15.48 4.59
N HIS A 321 -21.63 -15.13 5.51
CA HIS A 321 -21.58 -13.78 6.07
C HIS A 321 -21.08 -12.80 5.00
N PHE A 322 -21.31 -11.52 5.21
CA PHE A 322 -21.01 -10.50 4.21
C PHE A 322 -20.78 -9.14 4.85
N ILE A 323 -20.22 -8.21 4.07
CA ILE A 323 -20.00 -6.83 4.49
C ILE A 323 -20.77 -5.93 3.53
N CYS A 324 -21.51 -4.97 4.09
CA CYS A 324 -22.10 -3.89 3.32
C CYS A 324 -21.18 -2.65 3.32
N GLU A 325 -21.23 -1.87 2.26
CA GLU A 325 -20.48 -0.63 2.03
C GLU A 325 -21.46 0.50 1.60
N GLY A 326 -21.23 1.72 2.09
CA GLY A 326 -22.01 2.91 1.71
C GLY A 326 -21.36 4.21 2.14
#